data_AF-A0A7V9I4W2-F1
#
_entry.id   AF-A0A7V9I4W2-F1
#
_cell.length_a   1.000
_cell.length_b   1.000
_cell.length_c   1.000
_cell.angle_alpha   90.00
_cell.angle_beta   90.00
_cell.angle_gamma   90.00
#
_symmetry.space_group_name_H-M   'P 1'
#
loop_
_entity.id
_entity.type
_entity.pdbx_description
1 polymer ?
#
loop_
_entity_poly.entity_id
_entity_poly.type
_entity_poly.pdbx_seq_one_letter_code
_entity_poly.pdbx_strand_id
1 'polypeptide(L)'
;MADPHASLLDELRSLIEALPPRGSAARLEHLLTDGYAHVLTLETERTRLRRQIGELAVREVPGDPADRLGELNRLSERLAGAEDELECLRAVLAALRPRVSQLHAAALSS
;
A
#
# COMPACT_ATOMS: atom_id res chain seq x y z
N MET A 1 16.36 -11.14 9.74
CA MET A 1 15.93 -9.79 10.18
C MET A 1 14.41 -9.83 10.31
N ALA A 2 13.84 -9.27 11.36
CA ALA A 2 12.38 -9.20 11.48
C ALA A 2 11.85 -8.33 10.34
N ASP A 3 10.87 -8.84 9.62
CA ASP A 3 10.23 -8.14 8.50
C ASP A 3 9.51 -6.89 9.06
N PRO A 4 9.94 -5.67 8.71
CA PRO A 4 9.33 -4.43 9.21
C PRO A 4 7.83 -4.36 8.94
N HIS A 5 7.40 -5.02 7.86
CA HIS A 5 6.00 -5.06 7.43
C HIS A 5 5.15 -5.98 8.30
N ALA A 6 5.72 -7.08 8.79
CA ALA A 6 5.05 -7.95 9.76
C ALA A 6 4.79 -7.22 11.09
N SER A 7 5.72 -6.36 11.52
CA SER A 7 5.57 -5.55 12.73
C SER A 7 4.46 -4.50 12.60
N LEU A 8 4.34 -3.84 11.44
CA LEU A 8 3.28 -2.87 11.17
C LEU A 8 1.90 -3.54 11.09
N LEU A 9 1.83 -4.73 10.50
CA LEU A 9 0.61 -5.54 10.43
C LEU A 9 0.12 -5.94 11.82
N ASP A 10 1.03 -6.36 12.70
CA ASP A 10 0.68 -6.71 14.08
C ASP A 10 0.21 -5.49 14.88
N GLU A 11 0.86 -4.34 14.71
CA GLU A 11 0.48 -3.08 15.36
C GLU A 11 -0.90 -2.58 14.90
N LEU A 12 -1.17 -2.60 13.59
CA LEU A 12 -2.48 -2.30 13.03
C LEU A 12 -3.54 -3.28 13.55
N ARG A 13 -3.22 -4.58 13.62
CA ARG A 13 -4.15 -5.61 14.10
C ARG A 13 -4.50 -5.39 15.57
N SER A 14 -3.53 -5.04 16.42
CA SER A 14 -3.76 -4.67 17.82
C SER A 14 -4.58 -3.40 17.97
N LEU A 15 -4.35 -2.38 17.14
CA LEU A 15 -5.14 -1.14 17.14
C LEU A 15 -6.61 -1.39 16.74
N ILE A 16 -6.84 -2.33 15.83
CA ILE A 16 -8.18 -2.73 15.38
C ILE A 16 -8.91 -3.51 16.49
N GLU A 17 -8.23 -4.42 17.18
CA GLU A 17 -8.82 -5.19 18.28
C GLU A 17 -9.15 -4.32 19.51
N ALA A 18 -8.43 -3.22 19.69
CA ALA A 18 -8.65 -2.29 20.80
C ALA A 18 -9.80 -1.29 20.58
N LEU A 19 -10.44 -1.26 19.40
CA LEU A 19 -11.43 -0.22 19.07
C LEU A 19 -12.80 -0.50 19.73
N PRO A 20 -13.35 0.44 20.54
CA PRO A 20 -14.63 0.22 21.23
C PRO A 20 -15.83 0.15 20.25
N PRO A 21 -16.90 -0.59 20.58
CA PRO A 21 -17.97 -0.94 19.64
C PRO A 21 -18.88 0.23 19.19
N ARG A 22 -18.85 1.39 19.85
CA ARG A 22 -19.62 2.59 19.42
C ARG A 22 -18.66 3.68 18.98
N GLY A 23 -18.84 4.19 17.75
CA GLY A 23 -17.94 5.16 17.10
C GLY A 23 -16.77 4.55 16.31
N SER A 24 -16.56 3.24 16.42
CA SER A 24 -15.54 2.49 15.66
C SER A 24 -15.89 2.32 14.18
N ALA A 25 -17.16 2.08 13.83
CA ALA A 25 -17.57 1.82 12.45
C ALA A 25 -17.21 2.98 11.51
N ALA A 26 -17.68 4.20 11.82
CA ALA A 26 -17.38 5.39 11.01
C ALA A 26 -15.87 5.70 10.92
N ARG A 27 -15.12 5.46 12.01
CA ARG A 27 -13.66 5.64 12.02
C ARG A 27 -12.95 4.59 11.16
N LEU A 28 -13.41 3.34 11.17
CA LEU A 28 -12.88 2.27 10.32
C LEU A 28 -13.25 2.49 8.84
N GLU A 29 -14.43 3.00 8.54
CA GLU A 29 -14.83 3.38 7.17
C GLU A 29 -13.96 4.51 6.61
N HIS A 30 -13.65 5.51 7.44
CA HIS A 30 -12.73 6.58 7.06
C HIS A 30 -11.33 6.02 6.77
N LEU A 31 -10.82 5.17 7.66
CA LEU A 31 -9.52 4.49 7.45
C LEU A 31 -9.50 3.63 6.19
N LEU A 32 -10.59 2.92 5.88
CA LEU A 32 -10.71 2.15 4.64
C LEU A 32 -10.67 3.08 3.41
N THR A 33 -11.38 4.22 3.47
CA THR A 33 -11.42 5.18 2.37
C THR A 33 -10.04 5.81 2.12
N ASP A 34 -9.37 6.27 3.19
CA ASP A 34 -8.02 6.82 3.11
C ASP A 34 -7.03 5.76 2.60
N GLY A 35 -7.13 4.52 3.08
CA GLY A 35 -6.30 3.42 2.61
C GLY A 35 -6.54 3.09 1.14
N TYR A 36 -7.79 3.11 0.65
CA TYR A 36 -8.08 2.93 -0.78
C TYR A 36 -7.53 4.08 -1.62
N ALA A 37 -7.63 5.33 -1.15
CA ALA A 37 -7.02 6.47 -1.84
C ALA A 37 -5.49 6.34 -1.94
N HIS A 38 -4.86 5.82 -0.88
CA HIS A 38 -3.42 5.56 -0.87
C HIS A 38 -3.04 4.42 -1.84
N VAL A 39 -3.81 3.33 -1.89
CA VAL A 39 -3.63 2.27 -2.91
C VAL A 39 -3.64 2.86 -4.32
N LEU A 40 -4.62 3.70 -4.65
CA LEU A 40 -4.73 4.31 -5.98
C LEU A 40 -3.52 5.21 -6.32
N THR A 41 -3.01 5.90 -5.31
CA THR A 41 -1.80 6.73 -5.44
C THR A 41 -0.58 5.88 -5.77
N LEU A 42 -0.37 4.79 -5.02
CA LEU A 42 0.73 3.87 -5.25
C LEU A 42 0.61 3.11 -6.59
N GLU A 43 -0.60 2.76 -7.03
CA GLU A 43 -0.81 2.16 -8.36
C GLU A 43 -0.43 3.12 -9.50
N THR A 44 -0.73 4.40 -9.31
CA THR A 44 -0.33 5.46 -10.24
C THR A 44 1.19 5.61 -10.27
N GLU A 45 1.84 5.64 -9.10
CA GLU A 45 3.30 5.68 -8.98
C GLU A 45 3.95 4.46 -9.65
N ARG A 46 3.49 3.24 -9.34
CA ARG A 46 3.96 1.99 -9.95
C ARG A 46 3.89 2.04 -11.47
N THR A 47 2.77 2.52 -12.02
CA THR A 47 2.57 2.62 -13.47
C THR A 47 3.54 3.62 -14.10
N ARG A 48 3.76 4.76 -13.44
CA ARG A 48 4.73 5.77 -13.88
C ARG A 48 6.16 5.23 -13.86
N LEU A 49 6.56 4.56 -12.78
CA LEU A 49 7.91 3.97 -12.65
C LEU A 49 8.18 2.91 -13.70
N ARG A 50 7.24 1.98 -13.92
CA ARG A 50 7.35 0.95 -14.97
C ARG A 50 7.52 1.57 -16.36
N ARG A 51 6.79 2.65 -16.64
CA ARG A 51 6.92 3.40 -17.90
C ARG A 51 8.31 4.03 -18.02
N GLN A 52 8.80 4.71 -16.99
CA GLN A 52 10.12 5.34 -16.99
C GLN A 52 11.26 4.33 -17.18
N ILE A 53 11.18 3.16 -16.53
CA ILE A 53 12.13 2.07 -16.71
C ILE A 53 12.12 1.57 -18.17
N GLY A 54 10.93 1.35 -18.73
CA GLY A 54 10.80 0.93 -20.14
C GLY A 54 11.35 1.96 -21.11
N GLU A 55 11.11 3.25 -20.87
CA GLU A 55 11.66 4.35 -21.67
C GLU A 55 13.20 4.36 -21.58
N LEU A 56 13.79 4.26 -20.39
CA LEU A 56 15.25 4.21 -20.19
C LEU A 56 15.92 2.98 -20.83
N ALA A 57 15.23 1.83 -20.82
CA ALA A 57 15.76 0.61 -21.40
C ALA A 57 15.87 0.66 -22.93
N VAL A 58 14.95 1.37 -23.60
CA VAL A 58 14.89 1.45 -25.07
C VAL A 58 15.65 2.67 -25.62
N ARG A 59 15.89 3.70 -24.80
CA ARG A 59 16.48 4.96 -25.26
C ARG A 59 17.97 4.81 -25.57
N GLU A 60 18.36 4.93 -26.83
CA GLU A 60 19.75 5.18 -27.22
C GLU A 60 20.11 6.65 -26.92
N VAL A 61 20.53 6.91 -25.68
CA VAL A 61 21.00 8.25 -25.26
C VAL A 61 22.51 8.35 -25.40
N PRO A 62 23.06 9.42 -26.01
CA PRO A 62 24.46 9.76 -25.84
C PRO A 62 24.76 10.11 -24.39
N GLY A 63 25.57 9.30 -23.70
CA GLY A 63 25.92 9.44 -22.29
C GLY A 63 26.65 8.21 -21.76
N ASP A 64 27.14 8.26 -20.51
CA ASP A 64 27.84 7.13 -19.90
C ASP A 64 26.84 5.98 -19.60
N PRO A 65 27.06 4.75 -20.10
CA PRO A 65 26.26 3.59 -19.71
C PRO A 65 26.17 3.37 -18.20
N ALA A 66 27.17 3.79 -17.41
CA ALA A 66 27.14 3.70 -15.96
C ALA A 66 26.05 4.58 -15.32
N ASP A 67 25.85 5.80 -15.83
CA ASP A 67 24.81 6.71 -15.33
C ASP A 67 23.41 6.14 -15.58
N ARG A 68 23.21 5.54 -16.76
CA ARG A 68 21.94 4.90 -17.12
C ARG A 68 21.64 3.70 -16.23
N LEU A 69 22.63 2.85 -15.98
CA LEU A 69 22.49 1.71 -15.07
C LEU A 69 22.16 2.19 -13.65
N GLY A 70 22.79 3.27 -13.18
CA GLY A 70 22.49 3.88 -11.90
C GLY A 70 21.05 4.40 -11.79
N GLU A 71 20.54 5.06 -12.82
CA GLU A 71 19.15 5.52 -12.88
C GLU A 71 18.15 4.35 -12.93
N LEU A 72 18.45 3.32 -13.73
CA LEU A 72 17.61 2.12 -13.84
C LEU A 72 17.52 1.38 -12.50
N ASN A 73 18.63 1.25 -11.78
CA ASN A 73 18.66 0.65 -10.44
C ASN A 73 17.80 1.44 -9.46
N ARG A 74 17.96 2.77 -9.39
CA ARG A 74 17.14 3.62 -8.50
C ARG A 74 15.65 3.52 -8.78
N LEU A 75 15.26 3.52 -10.05
CA LEU A 75 13.85 3.39 -10.42
C LEU A 75 13.31 1.99 -10.11
N SER A 76 14.13 0.95 -10.28
CA SER A 76 13.75 -0.43 -9.95
C SER A 76 13.61 -0.64 -8.45
N GLU A 77 14.50 -0.08 -7.63
CA GLU A 77 14.40 -0.08 -6.17
C GLU A 77 13.13 0.66 -5.70
N ARG A 78 12.83 1.82 -6.30
CA ARG A 78 11.61 2.57 -5.99
C ARG A 78 10.35 1.81 -6.39
N LEU A 79 10.39 1.11 -7.53
CA LEU A 79 9.28 0.27 -8.00
C LEU A 79 9.04 -0.89 -7.05
N ALA A 80 10.09 -1.60 -6.63
CA ALA A 80 10.00 -2.69 -5.68
C ALA A 80 9.38 -2.22 -4.36
N GLY A 81 9.85 -1.10 -3.80
CA GLY A 81 9.28 -0.54 -2.57
C GLY A 81 7.80 -0.17 -2.71
N ALA A 82 7.38 0.41 -3.84
CA ALA A 82 5.97 0.73 -4.09
C ALA A 82 5.10 -0.54 -4.26
N GLU A 83 5.66 -1.62 -4.80
CA GLU A 83 4.98 -2.92 -4.93
C GLU A 83 4.82 -3.60 -3.56
N ASP A 84 5.85 -3.58 -2.73
CA ASP A 84 5.81 -4.10 -1.35
C ASP A 84 4.78 -3.34 -0.49
N GLU A 85 4.76 -2.01 -0.60
CA GLU A 85 3.80 -1.17 0.10
C GLU A 85 2.35 -1.44 -0.35
N LEU A 86 2.15 -1.61 -1.66
CA LEU A 86 0.84 -1.99 -2.22
C LEU A 86 0.36 -3.34 -1.69
N GLU A 87 1.24 -4.33 -1.63
CA GLU A 87 0.91 -5.66 -1.11
C GLU A 87 0.50 -5.58 0.36
N CYS A 88 1.30 -4.89 1.18
CA CYS A 88 1.00 -4.68 2.59
C CYS A 88 -0.34 -3.99 2.80
N LEU A 89 -0.57 -2.88 2.09
CA LEU A 89 -1.77 -2.08 2.25
C LEU A 89 -3.03 -2.83 1.82
N ARG A 90 -2.95 -3.60 0.73
CA ARG A 90 -4.06 -4.47 0.29
C ARG A 90 -4.36 -5.57 1.31
N ALA A 91 -3.34 -6.17 1.92
CA ALA A 91 -3.52 -7.17 2.97
C ALA A 91 -4.23 -6.58 4.20
N VAL A 92 -3.82 -5.38 4.64
CA VAL A 92 -4.46 -4.65 5.75
C VAL A 92 -5.92 -4.36 5.44
N LEU A 93 -6.21 -3.78 4.26
CA LEU A 93 -7.57 -3.43 3.86
C LEU A 93 -8.47 -4.68 3.74
N ALA A 94 -7.93 -5.78 3.23
CA ALA A 94 -8.64 -7.06 3.15
C ALA A 94 -8.97 -7.62 4.55
N ALA A 95 -8.09 -7.45 5.53
CA ALA A 95 -8.33 -7.87 6.91
C ALA A 95 -9.33 -6.95 7.66
N LEU A 96 -9.39 -5.68 7.29
CA LEU A 96 -10.29 -4.68 7.88
C LEU A 96 -11.74 -4.81 7.40
N ARG A 97 -11.93 -5.12 6.12
CA ARG A 97 -13.24 -5.14 5.47
C ARG A 97 -14.28 -6.04 6.17
N PRO A 98 -13.96 -7.30 6.58
CA PRO A 98 -14.92 -8.14 7.28
C PRO A 98 -15.38 -7.57 8.62
N ARG A 99 -14.48 -6.87 9.34
CA ARG A 99 -14.76 -6.29 10.66
C ARG A 99 -15.76 -5.13 10.56
N VAL A 100 -15.62 -4.27 9.56
CA VAL A 100 -16.60 -3.20 9.28
C VAL A 100 -17.96 -3.80 8.93
N SER A 101 -18.00 -4.83 8.08
CA SER A 101 -19.25 -5.52 7.74
C SER A 101 -19.93 -6.13 8.97
N GLN A 102 -19.16 -6.73 9.89
CA GLN A 102 -19.69 -7.30 11.14
C GLN A 102 -20.26 -6.22 12.08
N LEU A 103 -19.56 -5.08 12.22
CA LEU A 103 -20.05 -3.97 13.03
C LEU A 103 -21.33 -3.36 12.45
N HIS A 104 -21.43 -3.25 11.13
CA HIS A 104 -22.66 -2.80 10.46
C HIS A 104 -23.81 -3.79 10.68
N ALA A 105 -23.57 -5.09 10.52
CA ALA A 105 -24.58 -6.11 10.76
C ALA A 105 -25.10 -6.08 12.21
N ALA A 106 -24.20 -5.93 13.19
CA ALA A 106 -24.55 -5.85 14.61
C ALA A 106 -25.32 -4.57 14.95
N ALA A 107 -25.04 -3.46 14.27
CA ALA A 107 -25.73 -2.18 14.46
C ALA A 107 -27.15 -2.19 13.86
N LEU A 108 -27.42 -2.98 12.81
CA LEU A 108 -28.76 -3.18 12.26
C LEU A 108 -29.62 -4.20 13.02
N SER A 109 -29.00 -5.06 13.84
CA SER A 109 -29.70 -6.10 14.62
C SER A 109 -29.97 -5.71 16.09
N SER A 110 -29.61 -4.50 16.52
CA SER A 110 -29.89 -3.92 17.86
C SER A 110 -30.97 -2.85 17.78
#